data_AF-A0A3D3NQQ9-F1
#
_entry.id   AF-A0A3D3NQQ9-F1
#
_cell.length_a   1.000
_cell.length_b   1.000
_cell.length_c   1.000
_cell.angle_alpha   90.00
_cell.angle_beta   90.00
_cell.angle_gamma   90.00
#
_symmetry.space_group_name_H-M   'P 1'
#
loop_
_entity.id
_entity.type
_entity.pdbx_description
1 polymer ?
#
loop_
_entity_poly.entity_id
_entity_poly.type
_entity_poly.pdbx_seq_one_letter_code
_entity_poly.pdbx_strand_id
1 'polypeptide(L)'
;SEGAHNRSTLFEEFGIHYYGPIDGHDLPLLIQTFEFLKTQNEPVILHILTEKGRGYKPALEDPLKFHGLGKYNVETGETASTDKPTYSQIYGRSVTDFAKADPRIVAITGAMPGGTGLMCFKEEIPGRYFDVGIA
;
A
#
# COMPACT_ATOMS: atom_id res chain seq x y z
N SER A 1 14.21 -39.81 -10.32
CA SER A 1 12.78 -39.46 -10.45
C SER A 1 12.22 -39.19 -9.07
N GLU A 2 12.31 -37.95 -8.61
CA GLU A 2 11.71 -37.53 -7.35
C GLU A 2 10.87 -36.28 -7.67
N GLY A 3 9.57 -36.45 -7.50
CA GLY A 3 8.57 -35.45 -7.84
C GLY A 3 8.67 -34.26 -6.91
N ALA A 4 8.99 -33.10 -7.48
CA ALA A 4 8.71 -31.83 -6.85
C ALA A 4 7.20 -31.80 -6.55
N HIS A 5 6.85 -31.73 -5.27
CA HIS A 5 5.49 -31.45 -4.84
C HIS A 5 5.02 -30.18 -5.53
N ASN A 6 4.16 -30.35 -6.52
CA ASN A 6 3.44 -29.28 -7.19
C ASN A 6 2.47 -28.71 -6.15
N ARG A 7 2.93 -27.75 -5.33
CA ARG A 7 2.03 -26.94 -4.52
C ARG A 7 1.33 -26.02 -5.50
N SER A 8 0.17 -26.46 -5.97
CA SER A 8 -0.71 -25.60 -6.74
C SER A 8 -0.88 -24.30 -5.97
N THR A 9 -0.54 -23.18 -6.61
CA THR A 9 -0.83 -21.89 -5.99
C THR A 9 -2.33 -21.77 -5.79
N LEU A 10 -2.79 -20.97 -4.83
CA LEU A 10 -4.23 -20.69 -4.65
C LEU A 10 -4.92 -20.35 -5.99
N PHE A 11 -4.19 -19.69 -6.88
CA PHE A 11 -4.66 -19.29 -8.20
C PHE A 11 -4.81 -20.46 -9.17
N GLU A 12 -3.93 -21.46 -9.10
CA GLU A 12 -4.03 -22.66 -9.93
C GLU A 12 -5.25 -23.51 -9.55
N GLU A 13 -5.66 -23.51 -8.28
CA GLU A 13 -6.93 -24.12 -7.85
C GLU A 13 -8.15 -23.42 -8.47
N PHE A 14 -8.03 -22.14 -8.84
CA PHE A 14 -9.03 -21.38 -9.59
C PHE A 14 -8.87 -21.49 -11.11
N GLY A 15 -7.94 -22.32 -11.60
CA GLY A 15 -7.66 -22.47 -13.04
C GLY A 15 -6.90 -21.28 -13.64
N ILE A 16 -6.18 -20.51 -12.82
CA ILE A 16 -5.37 -19.36 -13.25
C ILE A 16 -3.89 -19.73 -13.10
N HIS A 17 -3.14 -19.64 -14.19
CA HIS A 17 -1.70 -19.95 -14.15
C HIS A 17 -0.92 -18.82 -13.48
N TYR A 18 0.02 -19.18 -12.61
CA TYR A 18 0.82 -18.22 -11.85
C TYR A 18 2.27 -18.18 -12.35
N TYR A 19 2.79 -16.97 -12.58
CA TYR A 19 4.16 -16.68 -13.02
C TYR A 19 4.83 -15.69 -12.07
N GLY A 20 6.13 -15.88 -11.80
CA GLY A 20 6.92 -15.02 -10.94
C GLY A 20 7.12 -15.56 -9.51
N PRO A 21 7.52 -14.71 -8.54
CA PRO A 21 7.76 -13.28 -8.68
C PRO A 21 8.97 -12.95 -9.57
N ILE A 22 8.90 -11.86 -10.33
CA ILE A 22 10.04 -11.28 -11.08
C ILE A 22 10.33 -9.84 -10.65
N ASP A 23 11.56 -9.36 -10.89
CA ASP A 23 11.92 -7.97 -10.64
C ASP A 23 11.20 -7.03 -11.62
N GLY A 24 10.39 -6.13 -11.09
CA GLY A 24 9.65 -5.11 -11.84
C GLY A 24 10.50 -3.96 -12.36
N HIS A 25 11.80 -3.96 -12.08
CA HIS A 25 12.74 -2.97 -12.58
C HIS A 25 13.72 -3.53 -13.62
N ASP A 26 13.58 -4.81 -13.98
CA ASP A 26 14.29 -5.43 -15.10
C ASP A 26 13.43 -5.34 -16.37
N LEU A 27 13.59 -4.25 -17.12
CA LEU A 27 12.80 -4.01 -18.33
C LEU A 27 12.98 -5.10 -19.40
N PRO A 28 14.20 -5.57 -19.73
CA PRO A 28 14.37 -6.72 -20.64
C PRO A 28 13.59 -7.97 -20.22
N LEU A 29 13.68 -8.36 -18.93
CA LEU A 29 12.94 -9.52 -18.40
C LEU A 29 11.43 -9.32 -18.49
N LEU A 30 10.94 -8.13 -18.14
CA LEU A 30 9.52 -7.79 -18.24
C LEU A 30 9.02 -7.90 -19.68
N ILE A 31 9.76 -7.33 -20.66
CA ILE A 31 9.38 -7.39 -22.07
C ILE A 31 9.31 -8.85 -22.54
N GLN A 32 10.35 -9.65 -22.27
CA GLN A 32 10.37 -11.06 -22.65
C GLN A 32 9.21 -11.83 -22.02
N THR A 33 8.94 -11.58 -20.74
CA THR A 33 7.86 -12.23 -20.00
C THR A 33 6.50 -11.84 -20.59
N PHE A 34 6.26 -10.56 -20.87
CA PHE A 34 5.01 -10.11 -21.47
C PHE A 34 4.80 -10.67 -22.88
N GLU A 35 5.84 -10.76 -23.71
CA GLU A 35 5.73 -11.39 -25.04
C GLU A 35 5.39 -12.88 -24.94
N PHE A 36 5.98 -13.61 -24.00
CA PHE A 36 5.62 -15.00 -23.75
C PHE A 36 4.16 -15.14 -23.26
N LEU A 37 3.75 -14.32 -22.29
CA LEU A 37 2.41 -14.41 -21.69
C LEU A 37 1.28 -14.06 -22.67
N LYS A 38 1.53 -13.17 -23.65
CA LYS A 38 0.57 -12.88 -24.73
C LYS A 38 0.22 -14.10 -25.60
N THR A 39 1.07 -15.12 -25.60
CA THR A 39 0.83 -16.35 -26.40
C THR A 39 -0.02 -17.39 -25.68
N GLN A 40 -0.30 -17.20 -24.38
CA GLN A 40 -1.13 -18.11 -23.61
C GLN A 40 -2.62 -17.88 -23.92
N ASN A 41 -3.41 -18.96 -23.98
CA ASN A 41 -4.84 -18.91 -24.28
C ASN A 41 -5.71 -19.03 -23.02
N GLU A 42 -5.15 -18.70 -21.86
CA GLU A 42 -5.76 -18.87 -20.55
C GLU A 42 -5.44 -17.67 -19.63
N PRO A 43 -6.24 -17.44 -18.57
CA PRO A 43 -5.93 -16.40 -17.59
C PRO A 43 -4.61 -16.70 -16.87
N VAL A 44 -3.78 -15.66 -16.75
CA VAL A 44 -2.49 -15.73 -16.05
C VAL A 44 -2.40 -14.63 -14.99
N ILE A 45 -1.71 -14.94 -13.90
CA ILE A 45 -1.22 -13.96 -12.92
C ILE A 45 0.29 -13.89 -13.05
N LEU A 46 0.81 -12.70 -13.30
CA LEU A 46 2.23 -12.40 -13.20
C LEU A 46 2.47 -11.58 -11.93
N HIS A 47 3.23 -12.15 -10.99
CA HIS A 47 3.64 -11.45 -9.79
C HIS A 47 4.91 -10.64 -10.09
N ILE A 48 4.80 -9.31 -10.03
CA ILE A 48 5.91 -8.39 -10.23
C ILE A 48 6.25 -7.69 -8.90
N LEU A 49 7.51 -7.73 -8.50
CA LEU A 49 8.02 -7.02 -7.33
C LEU A 49 8.47 -5.63 -7.73
N THR A 50 7.95 -4.59 -7.07
CA THR A 50 8.32 -3.19 -7.34
C THR A 50 8.70 -2.47 -6.05
N GLU A 51 9.28 -1.28 -6.22
CA GLU A 51 9.72 -0.43 -5.11
C GLU A 51 8.97 0.90 -5.22
N LYS A 52 8.15 1.21 -4.22
CA LYS A 52 7.34 2.43 -4.20
C LYS A 52 8.26 3.64 -4.10
N GLY A 53 8.11 4.58 -5.03
CA GLY A 53 8.91 5.81 -5.08
C GLY A 53 10.21 5.69 -5.90
N ARG A 54 10.54 4.53 -6.48
CA ARG A 54 11.76 4.36 -7.26
C ARG A 54 11.89 5.39 -8.37
N GLY A 55 13.11 5.90 -8.53
CA GLY A 55 13.43 6.99 -9.47
C GLY A 55 13.25 8.38 -8.87
N TYR A 56 12.73 8.51 -7.65
CA TYR A 56 12.56 9.79 -6.98
C TYR A 56 12.93 9.72 -5.50
N LYS A 57 14.11 10.26 -5.15
CA LYS A 57 14.71 10.11 -3.81
C LYS A 57 13.79 10.53 -2.66
N PRO A 58 13.12 11.70 -2.68
CA PRO A 58 12.16 12.05 -1.63
C PRO A 58 11.02 11.02 -1.44
N ALA A 59 10.55 10.39 -2.52
CA ALA A 59 9.51 9.36 -2.44
C ALA A 59 10.02 7.99 -2.00
N LEU A 60 11.32 7.71 -2.18
CA LEU A 60 11.96 6.53 -1.58
C LEU A 60 12.13 6.69 -0.07
N GLU A 61 12.47 7.89 0.39
CA GLU A 61 12.68 8.20 1.80
C GLU A 61 11.36 8.25 2.59
N ASP A 62 10.27 8.73 1.98
CA ASP A 62 8.93 8.73 2.60
C ASP A 62 7.81 8.30 1.63
N PRO A 63 7.69 6.99 1.32
CA PRO A 63 6.69 6.51 0.36
C PRO A 63 5.24 6.72 0.81
N LEU A 64 5.01 6.96 2.11
CA LEU A 64 3.67 7.21 2.66
C LEU A 64 3.24 8.65 2.37
N LYS A 65 4.12 9.63 2.56
CA LYS A 65 3.83 11.04 2.22
C LYS A 65 3.46 11.22 0.76
N PHE A 66 4.13 10.50 -0.15
CA PHE A 66 3.82 10.59 -1.59
C PHE A 66 2.56 9.83 -2.00
N HIS A 67 1.86 9.19 -1.07
CA HIS A 67 0.56 8.59 -1.32
C HIS A 67 -0.56 9.64 -1.22
N GLY A 68 -0.83 10.31 -2.35
CA GLY A 68 -1.86 11.35 -2.42
C GLY A 68 -1.37 12.76 -2.03
N LEU A 69 -0.09 13.03 -2.22
CA LEU A 69 0.50 14.35 -1.93
C LEU A 69 -0.08 15.43 -2.85
N GLY A 70 -0.43 16.58 -2.27
CA GLY A 70 -0.78 17.79 -3.01
C GLY A 70 0.43 18.44 -3.68
N LYS A 71 0.36 19.71 -4.08
CA LYS A 71 1.51 20.40 -4.70
C LYS A 71 2.76 20.38 -3.79
N TYR A 72 3.90 19.95 -4.34
CA TYR A 72 5.19 19.87 -3.64
C TYR A 72 6.33 20.41 -4.52
N ASN A 73 7.48 20.71 -3.90
CA ASN A 73 8.72 21.03 -4.61
C ASN A 73 9.34 19.75 -5.15
N VAL A 74 9.54 19.65 -6.47
CA VAL A 74 10.07 18.44 -7.11
C VAL A 74 11.48 18.09 -6.63
N GLU A 75 12.33 19.06 -6.32
CA GLU A 75 13.71 18.77 -5.89
C GLU A 75 13.76 18.27 -4.44
N THR A 76 12.99 18.89 -3.54
CA THR A 76 13.06 18.62 -2.09
C THR A 76 11.98 17.67 -1.58
N GLY A 77 10.89 17.48 -2.32
CA GLY A 77 9.72 16.73 -1.87
C GLY A 77 8.88 17.44 -0.80
N GLU A 78 9.17 18.71 -0.52
CA GLU A 78 8.48 19.49 0.52
C GLU A 78 7.15 20.03 0.01
N THR A 79 6.14 20.00 0.88
CA THR A 79 4.86 20.68 0.68
C THR A 79 4.86 22.01 1.42
N ALA A 80 4.11 22.99 0.92
CA ALA A 80 3.91 24.23 1.64
C ALA A 80 3.33 23.97 3.04
N SER A 81 3.92 24.58 4.06
CA SER A 81 3.38 24.54 5.41
C SER A 81 2.09 25.34 5.48
N THR A 82 1.10 24.83 6.19
CA THR A 82 -0.14 25.56 6.50
C THR A 82 -0.19 25.84 7.99
N ASP A 83 -0.46 27.10 8.38
CA ASP A 83 -0.54 27.48 9.79
C ASP A 83 -1.79 26.92 10.51
N LYS A 84 -2.74 26.40 9.73
CA LYS A 84 -3.99 25.84 10.23
C LYS A 84 -3.99 24.32 10.05
N PRO A 85 -4.51 23.57 11.03
CA PRO A 85 -4.67 22.13 10.89
C PRO A 85 -5.74 21.82 9.84
N THR A 86 -5.58 20.68 9.16
CA THR A 86 -6.60 20.15 8.25
C THR A 86 -7.78 19.59 9.04
N TYR A 87 -8.94 19.44 8.38
CA TYR A 87 -10.09 18.80 9.01
C TYR A 87 -9.79 17.38 9.49
N SER A 88 -9.00 16.60 8.73
CA SER A 88 -8.57 15.26 9.13
C SER A 88 -7.72 15.28 10.40
N GLN A 89 -6.82 16.27 10.55
CA GLN A 89 -6.01 16.42 11.77
C GLN A 89 -6.88 16.78 12.98
N ILE A 90 -7.82 17.71 12.81
CA ILE A 90 -8.77 18.09 13.88
C ILE A 90 -9.61 16.87 14.27
N TYR A 91 -10.16 16.14 13.30
CA TYR A 91 -10.94 14.94 13.51
C TYR A 91 -10.13 13.87 14.26
N GLY A 92 -8.93 13.53 13.77
CA GLY A 92 -8.06 12.51 14.35
C GLY A 92 -7.71 12.82 15.80
N ARG A 93 -7.31 14.05 16.10
CA ARG A 93 -7.05 14.48 17.48
C ARG A 93 -8.30 14.37 18.36
N SER A 94 -9.43 14.90 17.88
CA SER A 94 -10.68 14.94 18.64
C SER A 94 -11.20 13.54 18.98
N VAL A 95 -11.25 12.64 17.99
CA VAL A 95 -11.73 11.27 18.20
C VAL A 95 -10.79 10.47 19.11
N THR A 96 -9.49 10.72 19.04
CA THR A 96 -8.51 10.11 19.95
C THR A 96 -8.72 10.58 21.38
N ASP A 97 -8.97 11.87 21.60
CA ASP A 97 -9.25 12.40 22.93
C ASP A 97 -10.56 11.87 23.51
N PHE A 98 -11.61 11.77 22.69
CA PHE A 98 -12.85 11.11 23.11
C PHE A 98 -12.63 9.65 23.46
N ALA A 99 -11.83 8.91 22.69
CA ALA A 99 -11.55 7.51 22.96
C ALA A 99 -10.70 7.29 24.21
N LYS A 100 -9.87 8.25 24.63
CA LYS A 100 -9.19 8.19 25.93
C LYS A 100 -10.18 8.25 27.09
N ALA A 101 -11.25 9.03 26.95
CA ALA A 101 -12.28 9.17 27.98
C ALA A 101 -13.33 8.05 27.94
N ASP A 102 -13.60 7.48 26.76
CA ASP A 102 -14.61 6.43 26.58
C ASP A 102 -14.00 5.15 25.96
N PRO A 103 -13.93 4.03 26.71
CA PRO A 103 -13.36 2.77 26.23
C PRO A 103 -14.18 2.11 25.12
N ARG A 104 -15.43 2.55 24.87
CA ARG A 104 -16.31 2.00 23.84
C ARG A 104 -16.00 2.51 22.43
N ILE A 105 -15.27 3.62 22.33
CA ILE A 105 -14.92 4.21 21.04
C ILE A 105 -13.77 3.42 20.42
N VAL A 106 -13.95 3.04 19.16
CA VAL A 106 -12.96 2.36 18.32
C VAL A 106 -12.80 3.11 17.00
N ALA A 107 -11.63 3.02 16.39
CA ALA A 107 -11.35 3.60 15.08
C ALA A 107 -11.19 2.50 14.03
N ILE A 108 -11.88 2.64 12.90
CA ILE A 108 -11.79 1.71 11.77
C ILE A 108 -11.44 2.54 10.52
N THR A 109 -10.48 2.08 9.72
CA THR A 109 -10.10 2.70 8.44
C THR A 109 -9.89 1.65 7.36
N GLY A 110 -10.06 2.03 6.09
CA GLY A 110 -9.79 1.18 4.94
C GLY A 110 -8.51 1.63 4.23
N ALA A 111 -7.35 1.13 4.67
CA ALA A 111 -6.02 1.44 4.15
C ALA A 111 -5.61 2.94 4.11
N MET A 112 -6.36 3.82 4.80
CA MET A 112 -6.19 5.28 4.69
C MET A 112 -5.97 6.00 6.03
N PRO A 113 -5.08 5.52 6.92
CA PRO A 113 -4.89 6.18 8.23
C PRO A 113 -4.32 7.59 8.14
N GLY A 114 -3.42 7.86 7.18
CA GLY A 114 -2.85 9.20 6.97
C GLY A 114 -3.91 10.19 6.49
N GLY A 115 -4.67 9.84 5.45
CA GLY A 115 -5.71 10.71 4.88
C GLY A 115 -6.86 10.99 5.84
N THR A 116 -7.20 10.03 6.71
CA THR A 116 -8.25 10.19 7.73
C THR A 116 -7.76 10.86 9.02
N GLY A 117 -6.45 11.07 9.19
CA GLY A 117 -5.86 11.63 10.41
C GLY A 117 -5.83 10.66 11.60
N LEU A 118 -6.18 9.39 11.39
CA LEU A 118 -6.25 8.36 12.43
C LEU A 118 -4.89 7.80 12.87
N MET A 119 -3.78 8.28 12.28
CA MET A 119 -2.42 7.89 12.71
C MET A 119 -2.21 8.11 14.22
N CYS A 120 -2.65 9.25 14.75
CA CYS A 120 -2.53 9.54 16.18
C CYS A 120 -3.35 8.56 17.05
N PHE A 121 -4.54 8.17 16.60
CA PHE A 121 -5.36 7.16 17.30
C PHE A 121 -4.63 5.81 17.33
N LYS A 122 -4.08 5.39 16.18
CA LYS A 122 -3.33 4.14 16.04
C LYS A 122 -2.13 4.10 16.99
N GLU A 123 -1.40 5.21 17.11
CA GLU A 123 -0.22 5.32 17.98
C GLU A 123 -0.58 5.33 19.47
N GLU A 124 -1.62 6.08 19.85
CA GLU A 124 -1.98 6.28 21.27
C GLU A 124 -2.89 5.18 21.84
N ILE A 125 -3.72 4.56 21.00
CA ILE A 125 -4.72 3.56 21.40
C ILE A 125 -4.74 2.38 20.41
N PRO A 126 -3.60 1.69 20.21
CA PRO A 126 -3.45 0.66 19.17
C PRO A 126 -4.44 -0.51 19.31
N GLY A 127 -4.81 -0.88 20.54
CA GLY A 127 -5.74 -1.99 20.81
C GLY A 127 -7.19 -1.74 20.40
N ARG A 128 -7.53 -0.52 19.96
CA ARG A 128 -8.88 -0.13 19.52
C ARG A 128 -8.89 0.50 18.13
N TYR A 129 -7.81 0.29 17.38
CA TYR A 129 -7.65 0.74 16.01
C TYR A 129 -7.62 -0.46 15.07
N PHE A 130 -8.39 -0.38 13.98
CA PHE A 130 -8.51 -1.45 13.00
C PHE A 130 -8.34 -0.90 11.59
N ASP A 131 -7.43 -1.49 10.83
CA ASP A 131 -7.29 -1.24 9.38
C ASP A 131 -7.80 -2.48 8.64
N VAL A 132 -8.88 -2.32 7.87
CA VAL A 132 -9.49 -3.42 7.12
C VAL A 132 -8.92 -3.55 5.70
N GLY A 133 -7.90 -2.76 5.35
CA GLY A 133 -7.36 -2.71 4.01
C GLY A 133 -8.34 -2.09 3.01
N ILE A 134 -8.15 -2.36 1.72
CA ILE A 134 -9.10 -1.97 0.67
C ILE A 134 -10.11 -3.11 0.51
N ALA A 135 -11.06 -3.18 1.45
CA ALA A 135 -12.06 -4.23 1.57
C ALA A 135 -13.49 -3.68 1.48
#